data_AF-A0A7V6IMG6-F1
#
_entry.id   AF-A0A7V6IMG6-F1
#
_cell.length_a   1.000
_cell.length_b   1.000
_cell.length_c   1.000
_cell.angle_alpha   90.00
_cell.angle_beta   90.00
_cell.angle_gamma   90.00
#
_symmetry.space_group_name_H-M   'P 1'
#
loop_
_entity.id
_entity.type
_entity.pdbx_description
1 polymer ?
#
loop_
_entity_poly.entity_id
_entity_poly.type
_entity_poly.pdbx_seq_one_letter_code
_entity_poly.pdbx_strand_id
1 'polypeptide(L)' 'MQNSALSFSICVDNIPQRVALAIEELTDKYKIKYNENVELITVRHYTDDIVDKVVRNRKIYVEQKDRTTTQVVVRV' A
#
# COMPACT_ATOMS: atom_id res chain seq x y z
N MET A 1 4.25 4.22 -3.77
CA MET A 1 3.67 3.81 -5.06
C MET A 1 4.51 2.65 -5.58
N GLN A 2 3.87 1.57 -6.02
CA GLN A 2 4.56 0.39 -6.54
C GLN A 2 4.13 0.17 -7.99
N ASN A 3 5.07 0.23 -8.93
CA ASN A 3 4.79 0.16 -10.36
C ASN A 3 5.40 -1.11 -10.97
N SER A 4 4.71 -1.68 -11.96
CA SER A 4 5.17 -2.78 -12.81
C SER A 4 4.97 -2.40 -14.28
N ALA A 5 5.30 -3.29 -15.22
CA ALA A 5 5.07 -3.03 -16.64
C ALA A 5 3.57 -2.91 -17.02
N LEU A 6 2.66 -3.50 -16.23
CA LEU A 6 1.24 -3.63 -16.58
C LEU A 6 0.28 -3.03 -15.56
N SER A 7 0.75 -2.72 -14.35
CA SER A 7 -0.09 -2.19 -13.27
C SER A 7 0.71 -1.39 -12.27
N PHE A 8 0.06 -0.47 -11.60
CA PHE A 8 0.60 0.22 -10.45
C PHE A 8 -0.37 0.17 -9.27
N SER A 9 0.18 0.25 -8.06
CA SER A 9 -0.55 0.32 -6.80
C SER A 9 -0.16 1.59 -6.05
N ILE A 10 -1.17 2.30 -5.54
CA ILE A 10 -1.01 3.49 -4.71
C ILE A 10 -1.72 3.29 -3.37
N CYS A 11 -1.09 3.78 -2.31
CA CYS A 11 -1.70 3.92 -0.99
C CYS A 11 -1.80 5.42 -0.71
N VAL A 12 -2.98 5.90 -0.38
CA VAL A 12 -3.28 7.32 -0.17
C VAL A 12 -4.12 7.47 1.08
N ASP A 13 -4.05 8.64 1.71
CA ASP A 13 -4.97 8.97 2.80
C ASP A 13 -6.42 8.89 2.31
N ASN A 14 -7.28 8.32 3.14
CA ASN A 14 -8.68 8.16 2.79
C ASN A 14 -9.43 9.49 2.92
N ILE A 15 -9.37 10.29 1.85
CA ILE A 15 -10.22 11.46 1.66
C ILE A 15 -11.30 11.06 0.65
N PRO A 16 -12.51 10.66 1.10
CA PRO A 16 -13.48 9.95 0.26
C PRO A 16 -13.81 10.66 -1.05
N GLN A 17 -13.96 11.99 -1.01
CA GLN A 17 -14.27 12.79 -2.20
C GLN A 17 -13.14 12.74 -3.23
N ARG A 18 -11.87 12.78 -2.79
CA ARG A 18 -10.71 12.74 -3.69
C ARG A 18 -10.50 11.34 -4.26
N VAL A 19 -10.70 10.31 -3.43
CA VAL A 19 -10.57 8.91 -3.86
C VAL A 19 -11.65 8.57 -4.88
N ALA A 20 -12.91 9.00 -4.65
CA ALA A 20 -14.01 8.77 -5.59
C ALA A 20 -13.74 9.41 -6.96
N LEU A 21 -13.32 10.69 -6.98
CA LEU A 21 -12.97 11.40 -8.22
C LEU A 21 -11.81 10.71 -8.97
N ALA A 22 -10.78 10.27 -8.25
CA ALA A 22 -9.66 9.57 -8.85
C ALA A 22 -10.06 8.20 -9.44
N ILE A 23 -10.96 7.47 -8.78
CA ILE A 23 -11.49 6.19 -9.31
C ILE A 23 -12.30 6.45 -10.58
N GLU A 24 -13.17 7.46 -10.58
CA GLU A 24 -13.98 7.85 -11.74
C GLU A 24 -13.08 8.16 -12.95
N GLU A 25 -12.11 9.05 -12.80
CA GLU A 25 -11.21 9.46 -13.89
C GLU A 25 -10.34 8.30 -14.43
N LEU A 26 -9.90 7.39 -13.56
CA LEU A 26 -9.01 6.30 -13.95
C LEU A 26 -9.77 5.09 -14.52
N THR A 27 -11.06 4.93 -14.23
CA THR A 27 -11.85 3.76 -14.67
C THR A 27 -11.96 3.67 -16.19
N ASP A 28 -11.94 4.80 -16.89
CA ASP A 28 -11.97 4.84 -18.37
C ASP A 28 -10.72 4.22 -19.01
N LYS A 29 -9.59 4.21 -18.30
CA LYS A 29 -8.29 3.76 -18.82
C LYS A 29 -7.78 2.48 -18.16
N TYR A 30 -8.23 2.17 -16.95
CA TYR A 30 -7.69 1.10 -16.14
C TYR A 30 -8.79 0.30 -15.45
N LYS A 31 -8.55 -1.00 -15.31
CA LYS A 31 -9.35 -1.83 -14.40
C LYS A 31 -8.94 -1.56 -12.96
N ILE A 32 -9.78 -0.87 -12.21
CA ILE A 32 -9.50 -0.49 -10.82
C ILE A 32 -9.82 -1.65 -9.85
N LYS A 33 -8.91 -1.87 -8.90
CA LYS A 33 -9.14 -2.67 -7.69
C LYS A 33 -8.60 -1.87 -6.51
N TYR A 34 -9.34 -1.81 -5.41
CA TYR A 34 -8.91 -1.11 -4.20
C TYR A 34 -9.26 -1.90 -2.94
N ASN A 35 -8.59 -1.57 -1.85
CA ASN A 35 -8.85 -2.11 -0.52
C ASN A 35 -9.07 -0.94 0.44
N GLU A 36 -10.05 -1.06 1.32
CA GLU A 36 -10.28 -0.13 2.42
C GLU A 36 -9.90 -0.78 3.76
N ASN A 37 -9.76 0.04 4.80
CA ASN A 37 -9.33 -0.38 6.13
C ASN A 37 -7.93 -0.98 6.08
N VAL A 38 -6.98 -0.18 5.59
CA VAL A 38 -5.57 -0.53 5.50
C VAL A 38 -4.72 0.52 6.23
N GLU A 39 -3.54 0.08 6.68
CA GLU A 39 -2.54 0.92 7.32
C GLU A 39 -1.23 0.82 6.53
N LEU A 40 -0.60 1.97 6.27
CA LEU A 40 0.75 2.04 5.72
C LEU A 40 1.75 2.18 6.86
N ILE A 41 2.65 1.22 6.99
CA ILE A 41 3.67 1.23 8.03
C ILE A 41 5.02 1.39 7.36
N THR A 42 5.79 2.38 7.82
CA THR A 42 7.15 2.65 7.34
C THR A 42 8.13 2.42 8.49
N VAL A 43 9.05 1.47 8.32
CA VAL A 43 10.12 1.18 9.27
C VAL A 43 11.46 1.55 8.64
N ARG A 44 12.20 2.45 9.29
CA ARG A 44 13.57 2.83 8.89
C ARG A 44 14.59 2.07 9.73
N HIS A 45 15.75 1.81 9.13
CA HIS A 45 16.81 0.95 9.67
C HIS A 45 16.25 -0.37 10.22
N TYR A 46 15.37 -1.01 9.45
CA TYR A 46 14.66 -2.20 9.91
C TYR A 46 15.63 -3.38 10.12
N THR A 47 15.24 -4.29 11.01
CA THR A 47 15.74 -5.66 11.06
C THR A 47 14.58 -6.60 10.73
N ASP A 48 14.87 -7.80 10.23
CA ASP A 48 13.79 -8.73 9.88
C ASP A 48 12.89 -9.07 11.09
N ASP A 49 13.45 -9.14 12.31
CA ASP A 49 12.68 -9.31 13.56
C ASP A 49 11.68 -8.17 13.83
N ILE A 50 12.07 -6.91 13.57
CA ILE A 50 11.16 -5.76 13.73
C ILE A 50 10.04 -5.84 12.70
N VAL A 51 10.37 -6.16 11.45
CA VAL A 51 9.36 -6.29 10.38
C VAL A 51 8.35 -7.37 10.73
N ASP A 52 8.83 -8.55 11.15
CA ASP A 52 7.98 -9.67 11.54
C ASP A 52 7.05 -9.33 12.70
N LYS A 53 7.54 -8.60 13.71
CA LYS A 53 6.70 -8.12 14.82
C LYS A 53 5.61 -7.17 14.36
N VAL A 54 5.95 -6.28 13.44
CA VAL A 54 5.01 -5.30 12.89
C VAL A 54 3.96 -6.02 12.05
N VAL A 55 4.31 -6.90 11.12
CA VAL A 55 3.31 -7.52 10.22
C VAL A 55 2.63 -8.77 10.79
N ARG A 56 3.02 -9.23 11.98
CA ARG A 56 2.50 -10.46 12.60
C ARG A 56 0.98 -10.52 12.61
N ASN A 57 0.42 -11.61 12.12
CA ASN A 57 -1.03 -11.88 12.05
C ASN A 57 -1.82 -10.85 11.21
N ARG A 58 -1.16 -10.03 10.40
CA ARG A 58 -1.81 -9.06 9.51
C ARG A 58 -1.70 -9.51 8.07
N LYS A 59 -2.75 -9.28 7.29
CA LYS A 59 -2.73 -9.51 5.85
C LYS A 59 -1.93 -8.40 5.18
N ILE A 60 -0.82 -8.76 4.55
CA ILE A 60 0.01 -7.86 3.75
C ILE A 60 -0.58 -7.74 2.33
N TYR A 61 -0.76 -6.52 1.85
CA TYR A 61 -1.21 -6.23 0.48
C TYR A 61 -0.06 -5.81 -0.42
N VAL A 62 0.85 -4.98 0.10
CA VAL A 62 2.00 -4.44 -0.62
C VAL A 62 3.17 -4.41 0.35
N GLU A 63 4.34 -4.81 -0.14
CA GLU A 63 5.61 -4.65 0.55
C GLU A 63 6.62 -4.01 -0.42
N GLN A 64 7.31 -2.97 0.05
CA GLN A 64 8.43 -2.34 -0.63
C GLN A 64 9.59 -2.24 0.34
N LYS A 65 10.72 -2.84 -0.02
CA LYS A 65 11.89 -2.97 0.85
C LYS A 65 13.13 -2.51 0.09
N ASP A 66 13.84 -1.54 0.64
CA ASP A 66 15.20 -1.19 0.25
C ASP A 66 16.19 -1.63 1.34
N ARG A 67 17.48 -1.26 1.24
CA ARG A 67 18.52 -1.70 2.18
C ARG A 67 18.33 -1.19 3.61
N THR A 68 17.50 -0.17 3.80
CA THR A 68 17.35 0.54 5.06
C THR A 68 15.90 0.77 5.45
N THR A 69 14.97 0.78 4.51
CA THR A 69 13.58 1.14 4.75
C THR A 69 12.69 0.03 4.21
N THR A 70 11.70 -0.37 5.01
CA THR A 70 10.58 -1.16 4.53
C THR A 70 9.29 -0.38 4.69
N GLN A 71 8.42 -0.49 3.70
CA GLN A 71 7.07 0.04 3.69
C GLN A 71 6.11 -1.10 3.41
N VAL A 72 5.16 -1.32 4.32
CA VAL A 72 4.18 -2.39 4.21
C VAL A 72 2.77 -1.81 4.33
N VAL A 73 1.88 -2.25 3.45
CA VAL A 73 0.45 -1.96 3.54
C VAL A 73 -0.24 -3.20 4.09
N VAL A 74 -0.87 -3.05 5.25
CA VAL A 74 -1.53 -4.16 5.96
C VAL A 74 -3.00 -3.88 6.19
N ARG A 75 -3.80 -4.93 6.40
CA ARG A 75 -5.17 -4.77 6.89
C ARG A 75 -5.17 -4.33 8.36
N VAL A 76 -6.01 -3.34 8.67
CA VAL A 76 -6.35 -2.94 10.05
C VAL A 76 -7.24 -3.99 10.70
#